data_AF-A0A4P5QCV8-F1
#
_entry.id   AF-A0A4P5QCV8-F1
#
_cell.length_a   1.000
_cell.length_b   1.000
_cell.length_c   1.000
_cell.angle_alpha   90.00
_cell.angle_beta   90.00
_cell.angle_gamma   90.00
#
_symmetry.space_group_name_H-M   'P 1'
#
loop_
_entity.id
_entity.type
_entity.pdbx_description
1 polymer ?
#
loop_
_entity_poly.entity_id
_entity_poly.type
_entity_poly.pdbx_seq_one_letter_code
_entity_poly.pdbx_strand_id
1 'polypeptide(L)' 'MLKVIAEDFIKPEDVEIVIPLYRELVEATKQEPLCIAYDLYIDGKDPGQVISFL' A
#
# COMPACT_ATOMS: atom_id res chain seq x y z
N MET A 1 -16.96 7.86 -9.15
CA MET A 1 -15.82 7.75 -8.23
C MET A 1 -15.90 6.38 -7.59
N LEU A 2 -14.92 5.52 -7.88
CA LEU A 2 -14.81 4.19 -7.29
C LEU A 2 -13.81 4.28 -6.13
N LYS A 3 -14.16 3.69 -4.99
CA LYS A 3 -13.23 3.56 -3.86
C LYS A 3 -12.89 2.10 -3.67
N VAL A 4 -11.61 1.77 -3.59
CA VAL A 4 -11.12 0.41 -3.33
C VAL A 4 -10.28 0.41 -2.06
N ILE A 5 -10.48 -0.61 -1.23
CA ILE A 5 -9.67 -0.84 -0.04
C ILE A 5 -9.10 -2.25 -0.17
N ALA A 6 -7.78 -2.36 -0.17
CA ALA A 6 -7.09 -3.64 -0.13
C ALA A 6 -6.31 -3.75 1.18
N GLU A 7 -6.37 -4.93 1.77
CA GLU A 7 -5.64 -5.29 2.98
C GLU A 7 -4.78 -6.50 2.66
N ASP A 8 -3.49 -6.37 2.88
CA ASP A 8 -2.50 -7.39 2.56
C ASP A 8 -1.76 -7.84 3.82
N PHE A 9 -1.49 -9.14 3.90
CA PHE A 9 -0.76 -9.78 4.99
C PHE A 9 0.54 -10.35 4.46
N ILE A 10 1.64 -9.65 4.74
CA ILE A 10 2.99 -9.97 4.33
C ILE A 10 3.61 -10.88 5.40
N LYS A 11 4.38 -11.88 4.96
CA LYS A 11 5.15 -12.71 5.90
C LYS A 11 6.18 -11.85 6.63
N PRO A 12 6.37 -11.99 7.95
CA PRO A 12 7.30 -11.15 8.71
C PRO A 12 8.72 -11.08 8.13
N GLU A 13 9.22 -12.19 7.59
CA GLU A 13 10.54 -12.29 6.96
C GLU A 13 10.70 -11.45 5.68
N ASP A 14 9.60 -11.09 5.02
CA ASP A 14 9.58 -10.37 3.74
C ASP A 14 9.25 -8.88 3.90
N VAL A 15 8.89 -8.41 5.10
CA VAL A 15 8.42 -7.03 5.36
C VAL A 15 9.43 -5.99 4.88
N GLU A 16 10.70 -6.15 5.24
CA GLU A 16 11.78 -5.22 4.87
C GLU A 16 12.00 -5.14 3.35
N ILE A 17 11.64 -6.20 2.62
CA ILE A 17 11.74 -6.26 1.15
C ILE A 17 10.50 -5.63 0.51
N VAL A 18 9.32 -5.90 1.07
CA VAL A 18 8.03 -5.59 0.44
C VAL A 18 7.58 -4.15 0.70
N ILE A 19 7.83 -3.59 1.89
CA ILE A 19 7.41 -2.21 2.22
C ILE A 19 7.99 -1.16 1.24
N PRO A 20 9.27 -1.21 0.84
CA PRO A 20 9.79 -0.32 -0.20
C PRO A 20 9.04 -0.43 -1.53
N LEU A 21 8.67 -1.65 -1.95
CA LEU A 21 7.94 -1.90 -3.20
C LEU A 21 6.53 -1.28 -3.15
N TYR A 22 5.83 -1.38 -2.02
CA TYR A 22 4.54 -0.70 -1.86
C TYR A 22 4.66 0.82 -1.92
N ARG A 23 5.76 1.39 -1.40
CA ARG A 23 5.99 2.84 -1.49
C ARG A 23 6.21 3.28 -2.94
N GLU A 24 6.99 2.52 -3.71
CA GLU A 24 7.19 2.78 -5.14
C GLU A 24 5.87 2.66 -5.92
N LEU A 25 5.07 1.62 -5.63
CA LEU A 25 3.74 1.42 -6.22
C LEU A 25 2.84 2.62 -5.96
N VAL A 26 2.77 3.11 -4.72
CA VAL A 26 1.96 4.27 -4.35
C VAL A 26 2.34 5.50 -5.17
N GLU A 27 3.64 5.79 -5.27
CA GLU A 27 4.10 6.96 -6.00
C GLU A 27 3.84 6.82 -7.51
N ALA A 28 3.96 5.61 -8.07
CA ALA A 28 3.61 5.34 -9.46
C ALA A 28 2.09 5.50 -9.71
N THR A 29 1.24 4.92 -8.88
CA THR A 29 -0.22 4.96 -9.03
C THR A 29 -0.76 6.38 -8.88
N LYS A 30 -0.19 7.21 -8.00
CA LYS A 30 -0.55 8.64 -7.89
C LYS A 30 -0.32 9.43 -9.19
N GLN A 31 0.55 8.98 -10.08
CA GLN A 31 0.77 9.62 -11.39
C GLN A 31 -0.21 9.16 -12.47
N GLU A 32 -1.07 8.18 -12.18
CA GLU A 32 -2.03 7.67 -13.16
C GLU A 32 -3.13 8.71 -13.44
N PRO A 33 -3.56 8.90 -14.72
CA PRO A 33 -4.45 9.99 -15.12
C PRO A 33 -5.81 10.08 -14.40
N LEU A 34 -6.28 8.98 -13.81
CA LEU A 34 -7.57 8.88 -13.13
C LEU A 34 -7.44 8.58 -11.63
N CYS A 35 -6.23 8.54 -11.10
CA CYS A 35 -6.00 8.37 -9.68
C CYS A 35 -6.40 9.67 -8.95
N ILE A 36 -7.40 9.58 -8.08
CA ILE A 36 -7.84 10.72 -7.26
C ILE A 36 -7.00 10.77 -5.98
N ALA A 37 -6.80 9.62 -5.35
CA ALA A 37 -5.92 9.43 -4.20
C ALA A 37 -5.40 7.98 -4.21
N TYR A 38 -4.19 7.76 -3.70
CA TYR A 38 -3.71 6.43 -3.42
C TYR A 38 -2.83 6.47 -2.16
N ASP A 39 -3.31 5.92 -1.06
CA ASP A 39 -2.64 6.01 0.25
C ASP A 39 -2.30 4.62 0.78
N LEU A 40 -1.12 4.50 1.41
CA LEU A 40 -0.64 3.30 2.07
C LEU A 40 -0.52 3.53 3.58
N TYR A 41 -1.12 2.63 4.35
CA TYR A 41 -1.04 2.58 5.80
C TYR A 41 -0.42 1.26 6.22
N ILE A 42 0.45 1.31 7.23
CA ILE A 42 1.11 0.15 7.82
C ILE A 42 0.63 0.07 9.27
N ASP A 43 0.23 -1.11 9.74
CA ASP A 43 -0.15 -1.29 11.14
C ASP A 43 1.07 -1.07 12.06
N GLY A 44 0.91 -0.25 13.09
CA GLY A 44 1.99 0.10 14.02
C GLY A 44 2.36 -1.02 15.00
N LYS A 45 1.56 -2.07 15.10
CA LYS A 45 1.77 -3.27 15.93
C LYS A 45 2.19 -4.46 15.09
N ASP A 46 1.73 -4.53 13.84
CA ASP A 46 2.09 -5.58 12.88
C ASP A 46 2.53 -4.97 11.54
N PRO A 47 3.84 -4.75 11.33
CA PRO A 47 4.33 -4.17 10.08
C PRO A 47 4.14 -5.10 8.86
N GLY A 48 3.72 -6.36 9.07
CA GLY A 48 3.29 -7.26 8.00
C GLY A 48 1.88 -6.97 7.49
N GLN A 49 1.07 -6.18 8.19
CA GLN A 49 -0.27 -5.81 7.77
C GLN A 49 -0.26 -4.41 7.16
N VAL A 50 -0.68 -4.33 5.89
CA VAL A 50 -0.77 -3.06 5.15
C VAL A 50 -2.16 -2.86 4.57
N ILE A 51 -2.58 -1.60 4.49
CA ILE A 51 -3.87 -1.20 3.91
C ILE A 51 -3.61 -0.15 2.84
N SER A 52 -4.15 -0.35 1.64
CA SER A 52 -4.14 0.64 0.55
C SER A 52 -5.54 1.14 0.20
N PHE A 53 -5.65 2.44 -0.09
CA PHE A 53 -6.90 3.11 -0.48
C PHE A 53 -6.75 3.77 -1.84
N LEU A 54 -7.61 3.44 -2.81
CA LEU A 54 -7.80 4.15 -4.09
C LEU A 54 -9.14 4.89 -4.10
#